data_AF-A0A7V5IDT2-F1
#
_entry.id   AF-A0A7V5IDT2-F1
#
_cell.length_a   1.000
_cell.length_b   1.000
_cell.length_c   1.000
_cell.angle_alpha   90.00
_cell.angle_beta   90.00
_cell.angle_gamma   90.00
#
_symmetry.space_group_name_H-M   'P 1'
#
loop_
_entity.id
_entity.type
_entity.pdbx_description
1 polymer ?
#
loop_
_entity_poly.entity_id
_entity_poly.type
_entity_poly.pdbx_seq_one_letter_code
_entity_poly.pdbx_strand_id
1 'polypeptide(L)'
;MKRFEEENEQNMGRTERGSCDKTEQLQEIVKGHMLQALFYYITGNPFCSNRNCCLFEDRSQEDIIHAQLKVESDLCPFHHQMIEDLLVKTSFQAF
;
A
#
# COMPACT_ATOMS: atom_id res chain seq x y z
N MET A 1 -44.49 10.57 -26.83
CA MET A 1 -44.18 11.39 -28.01
C MET A 1 -44.63 12.83 -27.72
N LYS A 2 -43.82 13.82 -27.33
CA LYS A 2 -42.36 13.99 -27.26
C LYS A 2 -42.11 15.04 -26.16
N ARG A 3 -42.01 14.66 -24.89
CA ARG A 3 -41.66 15.63 -23.82
C ARG A 3 -40.98 15.05 -22.59
N PHE A 4 -40.77 13.74 -22.54
CA PHE A 4 -40.06 13.06 -21.45
C PHE A 4 -38.73 12.45 -21.89
N GLU A 5 -38.39 12.51 -23.18
CA GLU A 5 -37.13 11.98 -23.73
C GLU A 5 -36.06 13.07 -23.91
N GLU A 6 -36.42 14.36 -23.87
CA GLU A 6 -35.47 15.46 -24.14
C GLU A 6 -34.73 15.98 -22.89
N GLU A 7 -35.13 15.59 -21.67
CA GLU A 7 -34.44 16.03 -20.45
C GLU A 7 -33.26 15.10 -20.06
N ASN A 8 -33.07 13.97 -20.75
CA ASN A 8 -32.05 12.98 -20.41
C ASN A 8 -30.73 13.11 -21.22
N GLU A 9 -30.67 14.01 -22.19
CA GLU A 9 -29.46 14.21 -23.03
C GLU A 9 -28.60 15.41 -22.59
N GLN A 10 -29.07 16.30 -21.71
CA GLN A 10 -28.35 17.54 -21.36
C GLN A 10 -27.53 17.49 -20.07
N ASN A 11 -27.50 16.38 -19.35
CA ASN A 11 -26.60 16.20 -18.20
C ASN A 11 -25.52 15.13 -18.42
N MET A 12 -25.13 14.92 -19.69
CA MET A 12 -23.91 14.21 -20.05
C MET A 12 -22.69 15.12 -19.83
N GLY A 13 -22.42 15.43 -18.56
CA GLY A 13 -21.47 16.45 -18.15
C GLY A 13 -20.92 16.29 -16.74
N ARG A 14 -20.82 15.07 -16.22
CA ARG A 14 -19.90 14.73 -15.11
C ARG A 14 -19.40 13.32 -15.33
N THR A 15 -18.14 13.22 -15.72
CA THR A 15 -17.41 11.96 -15.84
C THR A 15 -17.42 11.25 -14.49
N GLU A 16 -18.20 10.17 -14.40
CA GLU A 16 -18.15 9.22 -13.30
C GLU A 16 -16.79 8.48 -13.34
N ARG A 17 -15.74 9.11 -12.80
CA ARG A 17 -14.58 8.38 -12.27
C ARG A 17 -15.02 7.74 -10.97
N GLY A 18 -15.67 6.58 -11.04
CA GLY A 18 -16.31 6.02 -9.85
C GLY A 18 -16.55 4.53 -9.91
N SER A 19 -15.48 3.71 -9.99
CA SER A 19 -15.57 2.32 -9.49
C SER A 19 -14.22 1.59 -9.30
N CYS A 20 -13.07 2.09 -9.78
CA CYS A 20 -11.78 1.36 -9.67
C CYS A 20 -10.94 1.68 -8.42
N ASP A 21 -11.32 2.73 -7.67
CA ASP A 21 -10.44 3.35 -6.68
C ASP A 21 -10.29 2.55 -5.37
N LYS A 22 -11.32 1.77 -4.98
CA LYS A 22 -11.30 1.01 -3.72
C LYS A 22 -10.46 -0.27 -3.78
N THR A 23 -10.36 -0.88 -4.95
CA THR A 23 -9.62 -2.15 -5.13
C THR A 23 -8.11 -1.89 -5.07
N GLU A 24 -7.64 -0.81 -5.70
CA GLU A 24 -6.22 -0.43 -5.72
C GLU A 24 -5.72 -0.07 -4.31
N GLN A 25 -6.50 0.69 -3.54
CA GLN A 25 -6.17 1.00 -2.14
C GLN A 25 -6.06 -0.26 -1.26
N LEU A 26 -6.97 -1.22 -1.45
CA LEU A 26 -6.94 -2.48 -0.71
C LEU A 26 -5.71 -3.32 -1.07
N GLN A 27 -5.27 -3.31 -2.33
CA GLN A 27 -4.06 -4.00 -2.76
C GLN A 27 -2.81 -3.45 -2.06
N GLU A 28 -2.67 -2.13 -1.93
CA GLU A 28 -1.53 -1.52 -1.23
C GLU A 28 -1.53 -1.86 0.27
N ILE A 29 -2.69 -1.83 0.91
CA ILE A 29 -2.83 -2.24 2.32
C ILE A 29 -2.38 -3.69 2.52
N VAL A 30 -2.81 -4.60 1.63
CA VAL A 30 -2.45 -6.01 1.69
C VAL A 30 -0.95 -6.23 1.48
N LYS A 31 -0.33 -5.55 0.50
CA LYS A 31 1.11 -5.63 0.24
C LYS A 31 1.93 -5.26 1.48
N GLY A 32 1.59 -4.14 2.12
CA GLY A 32 2.30 -3.71 3.32
C GLY A 32 2.16 -4.66 4.50
N HIS A 33 0.97 -5.25 4.70
CA HIS A 33 0.78 -6.28 5.73
C HIS A 33 1.57 -7.56 5.42
N MET A 34 1.62 -7.98 4.15
CA MET A 34 2.46 -9.11 3.74
C MET A 34 3.94 -8.83 4.01
N LEU A 35 4.40 -7.59 3.78
CA LEU A 35 5.76 -7.18 4.05
C LEU A 35 6.07 -7.18 5.55
N GLN A 36 5.16 -6.67 6.39
CA GLN A 36 5.29 -6.74 7.86
C GLN A 36 5.41 -8.19 8.34
N ALA A 37 4.56 -9.10 7.83
CA ALA A 37 4.62 -10.52 8.16
C ALA A 37 5.95 -11.16 7.72
N LEU A 38 6.44 -10.82 6.53
CA LEU A 38 7.71 -11.32 6.01
C LEU A 38 8.90 -10.84 6.85
N PHE A 39 8.95 -9.54 7.17
CA PHE A 39 9.98 -9.00 8.05
C PHE A 39 9.93 -9.65 9.43
N TYR A 40 8.74 -9.89 9.99
CA TYR A 40 8.61 -10.54 11.30
C TYR A 40 9.21 -11.94 11.27
N TYR A 41 8.89 -12.69 10.21
CA TYR A 41 9.42 -14.04 10.02
C TYR A 41 10.95 -14.06 9.91
N ILE A 42 11.56 -13.07 9.24
CA ILE A 42 13.00 -13.03 8.99
C ILE A 42 13.79 -12.44 10.17
N THR A 43 13.30 -11.34 10.77
CA THR A 43 14.07 -10.54 11.74
C THR A 43 13.61 -10.73 13.18
N GLY A 44 12.41 -11.29 13.40
CA GLY A 44 11.75 -11.36 14.71
C GLY A 44 11.23 -10.01 15.23
N ASN A 45 11.57 -8.89 14.57
CA ASN A 45 11.09 -7.55 14.90
C ASN A 45 10.99 -6.70 13.62
N PRO A 46 9.80 -6.62 12.99
CA PRO A 46 9.60 -5.96 11.71
C PRO A 46 9.36 -4.45 11.83
N PHE A 47 9.21 -3.92 13.04
CA PHE A 47 8.52 -2.66 13.23
C PHE A 47 9.45 -1.45 13.08
N CYS A 48 8.93 -0.40 12.46
CA CYS A 48 9.60 0.88 12.27
C CYS A 48 8.92 1.97 13.10
N SER A 49 9.69 2.93 13.60
CA SER A 49 9.17 4.16 14.24
C SER A 49 8.97 5.32 13.25
N ASN A 50 9.36 5.13 11.98
CA ASN A 50 9.20 6.15 10.94
C ASN A 50 7.79 6.05 10.33
N ARG A 51 6.96 7.09 10.52
CA ARG A 51 5.59 7.20 9.99
C ARG A 51 5.47 7.08 8.48
N ASN A 52 6.56 7.26 7.75
CA ASN A 52 6.59 7.15 6.29
C ASN A 52 7.07 5.78 5.81
N CYS A 53 7.40 4.84 6.71
CA CYS A 53 7.75 3.48 6.34
C CYS A 53 6.50 2.61 6.37
N CYS A 54 6.31 1.72 5.38
CA CYS A 54 5.21 0.75 5.40
C CYS A 54 5.30 -0.27 6.56
N LEU A 55 6.45 -0.37 7.21
CA LEU A 55 6.64 -1.14 8.45
C LEU A 55 6.32 -0.33 9.72
N PHE A 56 5.74 0.86 9.60
CA PHE A 56 5.36 1.67 10.75
C PHE A 56 4.37 0.94 11.65
N GLU A 57 4.71 0.81 12.92
CA GLU A 57 3.84 0.29 13.95
C GLU A 57 3.40 1.45 14.85
N ASP A 58 2.21 2.00 14.57
CA ASP A 58 1.50 2.85 15.55
C ASP A 58 0.47 2.00 16.30
N ARG A 59 0.11 2.49 17.48
CA ARG A 59 -1.00 1.95 18.28
C ARG A 59 -2.36 2.32 17.70
N SER A 60 -2.42 3.27 16.76
CA SER A 60 -3.65 3.69 16.08
C SER A 60 -3.79 3.04 14.70
N GLN A 61 -4.99 2.52 14.42
CA GLN A 61 -5.33 1.94 13.12
C GLN A 61 -5.25 2.96 11.97
N GLU A 62 -5.53 4.23 12.26
CA GLU A 62 -5.52 5.32 11.26
C GLU A 62 -4.10 5.55 10.73
N ASP A 63 -3.10 5.59 11.61
CA ASP A 63 -1.71 5.78 11.25
C ASP A 63 -1.14 4.63 10.42
N ILE A 64 -1.58 3.39 10.70
CA ILE A 64 -1.21 2.22 9.89
C ILE A 64 -1.76 2.38 8.47
N ILE A 65 -3.05 2.71 8.33
CA ILE A 65 -3.68 2.91 7.01
C ILE A 65 -2.99 4.05 6.25
N HIS A 66 -2.64 5.14 6.93
CA HIS A 66 -1.89 6.24 6.34
C HIS A 66 -0.50 5.84 5.83
N ALA A 67 0.23 4.98 6.56
CA ALA A 67 1.52 4.47 6.12
C ALA A 67 1.42 3.53 4.91
N GLN A 68 0.31 2.79 4.75
CA GLN A 68 0.12 1.86 3.63
C GLN A 68 -0.38 2.53 2.34
N LEU A 69 -1.16 3.60 2.45
CA LEU A 69 -1.84 4.23 1.29
C LEU A 69 -1.04 5.34 0.61
N LYS A 70 0.12 5.74 1.16
CA LYS A 70 0.99 6.69 0.45
C LYS A 70 1.54 6.01 -0.81
N VAL A 71 1.51 6.73 -1.93
CA VAL A 71 1.95 6.28 -3.27
C VAL A 71 3.41 5.76 -3.28
N GLU A 72 4.18 6.13 -2.26
CA GLU A 72 5.53 5.62 -1.96
C GLU A 72 5.51 4.89 -0.61
N SER A 73 4.65 3.88 -0.43
CA SER A 73 4.63 2.99 0.74
C SER A 73 5.86 2.06 0.74
N ASP A 74 7.01 2.70 0.58
CA ASP A 74 8.32 2.12 0.49
C ASP A 74 8.89 1.86 1.88
N LEU A 75 9.88 0.96 1.88
CA LEU A 75 10.70 0.75 3.06
C LEU A 75 11.53 1.99 3.32
N CYS A 76 11.82 2.28 4.59
CA CYS A 76 12.82 3.30 4.87
C CYS A 76 14.21 2.80 4.44
N PRO A 77 15.20 3.69 4.25
CA PRO A 77 16.55 3.29 3.82
C PRO A 77 17.16 2.18 4.67
N PHE A 78 16.88 2.18 5.98
CA PHE A 78 17.30 1.12 6.89
C PHE A 78 16.73 -0.25 6.51
N HIS A 79 15.41 -0.34 6.29
CA HIS A 79 14.77 -1.61 5.94
C HIS A 79 15.03 -2.04 4.49
N HIS A 80 15.29 -1.10 3.57
CA HIS A 80 15.82 -1.43 2.24
C HIS A 80 17.19 -2.11 2.36
N GLN A 81 18.11 -1.53 3.13
CA GLN A 81 19.45 -2.11 3.34
C GLN A 81 19.36 -3.51 3.96
N MET A 82 18.43 -3.74 4.88
CA MET A 82 18.23 -5.07 5.47
C MET A 82 17.87 -6.12 4.42
N ILE A 83 17.00 -5.79 3.45
CA ILE A 83 16.67 -6.71 2.35
C ILE A 83 17.90 -6.96 1.48
N GLU A 84 18.64 -5.93 1.12
CA GLU A 84 19.87 -6.09 0.32
C GLU A 84 20.87 -7.02 1.02
N ASP A 85 21.11 -6.81 2.31
CA ASP A 85 22.01 -7.63 3.12
C ASP A 85 21.54 -9.09 3.18
N LEU A 86 20.23 -9.32 3.28
CA LEU A 86 19.64 -10.66 3.28
C LEU A 86 19.83 -11.36 1.93
N LEU A 87 19.58 -10.66 0.82
CA LEU A 87 19.75 -11.19 -0.54
C LEU A 87 21.21 -11.52 -0.86
N VAL A 88 22.14 -10.68 -0.39
CA VAL A 88 23.58 -10.96 -0.50
C VAL A 88 23.95 -12.20 0.30
N LYS A 89 23.46 -12.34 1.55
CA LYS A 89 23.77 -13.51 2.41
C LYS A 89 23.23 -14.82 1.87
N THR A 90 22.01 -14.86 1.33
CA THR A 90 21.45 -16.08 0.71
C THR A 90 22.23 -16.51 -0.52
N SER A 91 22.81 -15.57 -1.26
CA SER A 91 23.67 -15.87 -2.41
C SER A 91 24.97 -16.58 -2.03
N PHE A 92 25.45 -16.43 -0.79
CA PHE A 92 26.63 -17.12 -0.26
C PHE A 92 26.33 -18.45 0.45
N GLN A 93 25.07 -18.74 0.79
CA GLN A 93 24.66 -20.01 1.40
C GLN A 93 24.24 -21.08 0.39
N ALA A 94 24.21 -20.74 -0.90
CA ALA A 94 23.86 -21.65 -2.00
C ALA A 94 25.06 -22.36 -2.65
N PHE A 95 26.24 -22.35 -2.01
CA PHE A 95 27.46 -23.03 -2.48
C PHE A 95 28.03 -23.99 -1.43
#